data_AF-A0A914PE25-F1
#
_entry.id   AF-A0A914PE25-F1
#
_cell.length_a   1.000
_cell.length_b   1.000
_cell.length_c   1.000
_cell.angle_alpha   90.00
_cell.angle_beta   90.00
_cell.angle_gamma   90.00
#
_symmetry.space_group_name_H-M   'P 1'
#
loop_
_entity.id
_entity.type
_entity.pdbx_description
1 polymer ?
#
loop_
_entity_poly.entity_id
_entity_poly.type
_entity_poly.pdbx_seq_one_letter_code
_entity_poly.pdbx_strand_id
1 'polypeptide(L)'
;MQRFICAQGPLDETAEDFWRMVLQEKCQVVIMLCDFYENNLEKCFQYFPSTPGASIKIGQYTITNFFQGESGIESVKWSVLEVCNGKRKVLINSFHYYSWPDHLAPLNPGIVIDLMQLSKAKSDVRPIVVHCSAGIGRTGKNGQGHKLSGPVRQKESPA
;
A
#
# COMPACT_ATOMS: atom_id res chain seq x y z
N MET A 1 -20.12 4.22 3.70
CA MET A 1 -19.35 3.04 3.27
C MET A 1 -17.95 3.49 2.92
N GLN A 2 -16.91 2.86 3.48
CA GLN A 2 -15.52 3.21 3.17
C GLN A 2 -15.18 2.80 1.73
N ARG A 3 -14.51 3.66 0.98
CA ARG A 3 -14.02 3.37 -0.38
C ARG A 3 -12.51 3.13 -0.36
N PHE A 4 -12.05 2.22 -1.22
CA PHE A 4 -10.65 1.89 -1.41
C PHE A 4 -10.28 2.05 -2.88
N ILE A 5 -9.06 2.52 -3.13
CA ILE A 5 -8.45 2.55 -4.45
C ILE A 5 -7.27 1.59 -4.39
N CYS A 6 -7.39 0.47 -5.10
CA CYS A 6 -6.32 -0.50 -5.24
C CYS A 6 -5.44 -0.08 -6.43
N ALA A 7 -4.16 0.15 -6.18
CA ALA A 7 -3.22 0.58 -7.21
C ALA A 7 -1.97 -0.32 -7.24
N GLN A 8 -1.27 -0.30 -8.38
CA GLN A 8 0.10 -0.79 -8.45
C GLN A 8 1.05 0.18 -7.72
N GLY A 9 2.23 -0.33 -7.36
CA GLY A 9 3.31 0.51 -6.88
C GLY A 9 3.72 1.51 -7.96
N PRO A 10 3.93 2.79 -7.61
CA PRO A 10 4.42 3.77 -8.57
C PRO A 10 5.72 3.31 -9.24
N LEU A 11 5.80 3.51 -10.56
CA LEU A 11 7.05 3.52 -11.32
C LEU A 11 7.55 4.97 -11.41
N ASP A 12 8.81 5.18 -11.79
CA ASP A 12 9.39 6.53 -11.97
C ASP A 12 8.50 7.40 -12.89
N GLU A 13 8.17 6.86 -14.06
CA GLU A 13 7.31 7.50 -15.06
C GLU A 13 5.85 7.69 -14.64
N THR A 14 5.34 6.91 -13.67
CA THR A 14 3.94 6.98 -13.21
C THR A 14 3.78 7.60 -11.82
N ALA A 15 4.87 8.02 -11.17
CA ALA A 15 4.81 8.56 -9.82
C ALA A 15 4.06 9.89 -9.76
N GLU A 16 4.15 10.70 -10.82
CA GLU A 16 3.36 11.92 -10.94
C GLU A 16 1.86 11.61 -11.03
N ASP A 17 1.47 10.62 -11.84
CA ASP A 17 0.08 10.20 -12.01
C ASP A 17 -0.50 9.63 -10.72
N PHE A 18 0.30 8.91 -9.93
CA PHE A 18 -0.10 8.42 -8.61
C PHE A 18 -0.50 9.58 -7.69
N TRP A 19 0.34 10.62 -7.57
CA TRP A 19 0.01 11.78 -6.74
C TRP A 19 -1.16 12.59 -7.29
N ARG A 20 -1.28 12.68 -8.62
CA ARG A 20 -2.43 13.29 -9.29
C ARG A 20 -3.73 12.59 -8.88
N MET A 21 -3.77 11.26 -8.94
CA MET A 21 -4.91 10.44 -8.50
C MET A 21 -5.23 10.66 -7.02
N VAL A 22 -4.23 10.57 -6.13
CA VAL A 22 -4.39 10.78 -4.68
C VAL A 22 -5.08 12.13 -4.38
N LEU A 23 -4.66 13.20 -5.05
CA LEU A 23 -5.20 14.53 -4.85
C LEU A 23 -6.57 14.73 -5.51
N GLN A 24 -6.79 14.19 -6.71
CA GLN A 24 -8.05 14.29 -7.45
C GLN A 24 -9.18 13.56 -6.71
N GLU A 25 -8.93 12.35 -6.22
CA GLU A 25 -9.88 11.55 -5.43
C GLU A 25 -10.00 12.03 -3.97
N LYS A 26 -9.24 13.08 -3.61
CA LYS A 26 -9.22 13.70 -2.28
C LYS A 26 -8.87 12.69 -1.18
N CYS A 27 -8.00 11.72 -1.48
CA CYS A 27 -7.53 10.74 -0.52
C CYS A 27 -6.80 11.43 0.64
N GLN A 28 -6.94 10.87 1.85
CA GLN A 28 -6.23 11.32 3.05
C GLN A 28 -5.24 10.29 3.58
N VAL A 29 -5.36 9.06 3.10
CA VAL A 29 -4.56 7.92 3.56
C VAL A 29 -4.04 7.16 2.36
N VAL A 30 -2.74 6.84 2.41
CA VAL A 30 -2.05 5.91 1.51
C VAL A 30 -1.50 4.78 2.36
N ILE A 31 -1.75 3.54 1.95
CA ILE A 31 -1.19 2.34 2.53
C ILE A 31 -0.25 1.70 1.52
N MET A 32 1.02 1.59 1.90
CA MET A 32 2.07 0.92 1.14
C MET A 32 2.35 -0.45 1.77
N LEU A 33 2.13 -1.52 1.01
CA LEU A 33 2.22 -2.93 1.47
C LEU A 33 3.48 -3.66 0.99
N CYS A 34 4.43 -2.97 0.37
CA CYS A 34 5.75 -3.49 -0.01
C CYS A 34 6.82 -2.46 0.33
N ASP A 35 8.09 -2.89 0.31
CA ASP A 35 9.20 -1.95 0.37
C ASP A 35 9.52 -1.40 -1.04
N PHE A 36 10.37 -0.38 -1.13
CA PHE A 36 10.88 0.13 -2.42
C PHE A 36 11.77 -0.91 -3.11
N TYR A 37 12.57 -1.63 -2.32
CA TYR A 37 13.45 -2.70 -2.77
C TYR A 37 13.21 -3.96 -1.96
N GLU A 38 13.02 -5.09 -2.64
CA GLU A 38 12.97 -6.41 -2.01
C GLU A 38 13.99 -7.32 -2.72
N ASN A 39 14.90 -7.94 -1.96
CA ASN A 39 15.98 -8.79 -2.51
C ASN A 39 16.83 -8.08 -3.60
N ASN A 40 17.16 -6.80 -3.39
CA ASN A 40 17.88 -5.92 -4.33
C ASN A 40 17.16 -5.67 -5.67
N LEU A 41 15.88 -6.03 -5.79
CA LEU A 41 15.04 -5.70 -6.93
C LEU A 41 14.12 -4.55 -6.56
N GLU A 42 14.05 -3.54 -7.42
CA GLU A 42 13.10 -2.44 -7.27
C GLU A 42 11.67 -2.99 -7.47
N LYS A 43 10.82 -2.76 -6.46
CA LYS A 43 9.41 -3.19 -6.43
C LYS A 43 8.45 -2.03 -6.55
N CYS A 44 8.89 -0.86 -6.11
CA CYS A 44 8.15 0.39 -6.10
C CYS A 44 9.16 1.53 -6.16
N PHE A 45 8.96 2.48 -7.07
CA PHE A 45 9.75 3.70 -7.11
C PHE A 45 9.59 4.49 -5.81
N GLN A 46 10.64 5.19 -5.38
CA GLN A 46 10.60 6.02 -4.18
C GLN A 46 9.81 7.32 -4.41
N TYR A 47 8.48 7.19 -4.36
CA TYR A 47 7.54 8.29 -4.64
C TYR A 47 7.29 9.23 -3.44
N PHE A 48 7.92 8.98 -2.28
CA PHE A 48 7.96 9.89 -1.13
C PHE A 48 9.29 9.76 -0.35
N PRO A 49 9.71 10.80 0.40
CA PRO A 49 10.94 10.72 1.19
C PRO A 49 10.71 9.92 2.48
N SER A 50 11.60 8.95 2.75
CA SER A 50 11.51 8.12 3.96
C SER A 50 11.92 8.87 5.23
N THR A 51 12.72 9.93 5.11
CA THR A 51 13.29 10.67 6.25
C THR A 51 12.45 11.92 6.57
N PRO A 52 12.06 12.15 7.84
CA PRO A 52 11.41 13.40 8.26
C PRO A 52 12.26 14.64 7.91
N GLY A 53 11.60 15.70 7.45
CA GLY A 53 12.22 16.92 6.96
C GLY A 53 12.77 16.86 5.53
N ALA A 54 12.93 15.67 4.96
CA ALA A 54 13.36 15.53 3.57
C ALA A 54 12.20 15.78 2.60
N SER A 55 12.54 16.24 1.40
CA SER A 55 11.59 16.48 0.31
C SER A 55 12.11 15.90 -1.00
N ILE A 56 11.17 15.47 -1.85
CA ILE A 56 11.46 15.06 -3.23
C ILE A 56 10.50 15.79 -4.18
N LYS A 57 10.95 16.01 -5.41
CA LYS A 57 10.13 16.61 -6.46
C LYS A 57 9.79 15.56 -7.51
N ILE A 58 8.51 15.40 -7.78
CA ILE A 58 7.96 14.47 -8.78
C ILE A 58 7.04 15.27 -9.70
N GLY A 59 7.53 15.58 -10.90
CA GLY A 59 6.84 16.46 -11.84
C GLY A 59 6.53 17.82 -11.22
N GLN A 60 5.25 18.16 -11.16
CA GLN A 60 4.74 19.39 -10.55
C GLN A 60 4.54 19.31 -9.02
N TYR A 61 4.74 18.14 -8.41
CA TYR A 61 4.51 17.92 -6.99
C TYR A 61 5.82 17.95 -6.21
N THR A 62 5.81 18.63 -5.06
CA THR A 62 6.83 18.50 -4.02
C THR A 62 6.24 17.73 -2.87
N ILE A 63 6.87 16.61 -2.50
CA ILE A 63 6.44 15.75 -1.41
C ILE A 63 7.45 15.89 -0.29
N THR A 64 7.01 16.36 0.86
CA THR A 64 7.83 16.53 2.06
C THR A 64 7.32 15.60 3.14
N ASN A 65 8.22 14.84 3.76
CA ASN A 65 7.87 14.03 4.93
C ASN A 65 7.93 14.95 6.15
N PHE A 66 6.76 15.37 6.63
CA PHE A 66 6.65 16.33 7.73
C PHE A 66 6.85 15.67 9.09
N PHE A 67 6.47 14.39 9.22
CA PHE A 67 6.52 13.64 10.47
C PHE A 67 6.64 12.15 10.17
N GLN A 68 7.39 11.44 11.01
CA GLN A 68 7.37 10.00 11.09
C GLN A 68 7.34 9.58 12.56
N GLY A 69 6.51 8.59 12.87
CA GLY A 69 6.38 8.04 14.21
C GLY A 69 5.89 6.59 14.19
N GLU A 70 5.63 6.09 15.39
CA GLU A 70 5.06 4.75 15.59
C GLU A 70 3.56 4.75 15.27
N SER A 71 3.11 3.73 14.55
CA SER A 71 1.69 3.53 14.26
C SER A 71 0.92 2.85 15.40
N GLY A 72 1.65 2.26 16.36
CA GLY A 72 1.09 1.33 17.35
C GLY A 72 0.86 -0.09 16.83
N ILE A 73 1.16 -0.34 15.54
CA ILE A 73 1.04 -1.65 14.90
C ILE A 73 2.44 -2.15 14.56
N GLU A 74 2.73 -3.40 14.90
CA GLU A 74 4.02 -4.03 14.64
C GLU A 74 4.36 -3.95 13.15
N SER A 75 5.60 -3.55 12.86
CA SER A 75 6.13 -3.43 11.49
C SER A 75 5.40 -2.44 10.57
N VAL A 76 4.63 -1.51 11.12
CA VAL A 76 4.00 -0.44 10.33
C VAL A 76 4.56 0.91 10.76
N LYS A 77 5.19 1.62 9.81
CA LYS A 77 5.62 3.02 9.99
C LYS A 77 4.46 3.95 9.64
N TRP A 78 4.26 4.98 10.46
CA TRP A 78 3.33 6.06 10.14
C TRP A 78 4.12 7.32 9.80
N SER A 79 3.83 7.89 8.64
CA SER A 79 4.35 9.20 8.22
C SER A 79 3.20 10.15 7.86
N VAL A 80 3.45 11.46 8.00
CA VAL A 80 2.59 12.51 7.46
C VAL A 80 3.34 13.21 6.33
N LEU A 81 2.79 13.11 5.13
CA LEU A 81 3.37 13.67 3.91
C LEU A 81 2.64 14.97 3.56
N GLU A 82 3.37 16.07 3.38
CA GLU A 82 2.87 17.27 2.73
C GLU A 82 3.08 17.14 1.23
N VAL A 83 2.00 17.13 0.46
CA VAL A 83 2.02 17.13 -1.00
C VAL A 83 1.62 18.53 -1.49
N CYS A 84 2.55 19.22 -2.14
CA CYS A 84 2.39 20.57 -2.65
C CYS A 84 2.45 20.59 -4.18
N ASN A 85 1.48 21.20 -4.85
CA ASN A 85 1.51 21.41 -6.32
C ASN A 85 1.77 22.88 -6.71
N GLY A 86 2.47 23.63 -5.84
CA GLY A 86 2.73 25.06 -5.98
C GLY A 86 1.55 25.98 -5.64
N LYS A 87 0.30 25.50 -5.74
CA LYS A 87 -0.91 26.28 -5.40
C LYS A 87 -1.59 25.80 -4.13
N ARG A 88 -1.56 24.49 -3.90
CA ARG A 88 -2.25 23.83 -2.80
C ARG A 88 -1.30 22.88 -2.09
N LYS A 89 -1.40 22.86 -0.76
CA LYS A 89 -0.76 21.90 0.13
C LYS A 89 -1.82 20.99 0.72
N VAL A 90 -1.55 19.69 0.73
CA VAL A 90 -2.43 18.67 1.33
C VAL A 90 -1.59 17.74 2.18
N LEU A 91 -2.05 17.47 3.40
CA LEU A 91 -1.44 16.48 4.28
C LEU A 91 -2.07 15.11 4.03
N ILE A 92 -1.22 14.10 3.84
CA ILE A 92 -1.58 12.72 3.59
C ILE A 92 -0.94 11.84 4.66
N ASN A 93 -1.74 11.02 5.33
CA ASN A 93 -1.21 9.97 6.20
C ASN A 93 -0.71 8.82 5.33
N SER A 94 0.57 8.46 5.49
CA SER A 94 1.18 7.31 4.83
C SER A 94 1.45 6.24 5.87
N PHE A 95 0.90 5.05 5.66
CA PHE A 95 1.22 3.86 6.44
C PHE A 95 2.03 2.89 5.59
N HIS A 96 3.25 2.59 6.02
CA HIS A 96 4.13 1.67 5.32
C HIS A 96 4.29 0.39 6.15
N TYR A 97 3.69 -0.69 5.68
CA TYR A 97 3.87 -2.02 6.22
C TYR A 97 5.06 -2.70 5.54
N TYR A 98 6.21 -2.69 6.20
CA TYR A 98 7.50 -3.04 5.59
C TYR A 98 7.94 -4.50 5.80
N SER A 99 7.22 -5.29 6.61
CA SER A 99 7.59 -6.69 6.88
C SER A 99 6.64 -7.73 6.27
N TRP A 100 5.77 -7.32 5.34
CA TRP A 100 4.91 -8.27 4.63
C TRP A 100 5.76 -9.09 3.63
N PRO A 101 5.90 -10.43 3.80
CA PRO A 101 6.72 -11.24 2.90
C PRO A 101 6.08 -11.36 1.51
N ASP A 102 6.90 -11.34 0.45
CA ASP A 102 6.39 -11.51 -0.91
C ASP A 102 5.77 -12.89 -1.11
N HIS A 103 4.65 -12.93 -1.84
CA HIS A 103 3.86 -14.13 -2.14
C HIS A 103 3.22 -14.89 -0.94
N LEU A 104 3.33 -14.39 0.29
CA LEU A 104 2.73 -15.00 1.47
C LEU A 104 1.60 -14.15 2.06
N ALA A 105 0.67 -14.80 2.77
CA ALA A 105 -0.24 -14.10 3.65
C ALA A 105 0.56 -13.51 4.84
N PRO A 106 0.12 -12.40 5.44
CA PRO A 106 0.78 -11.90 6.63
C PRO A 106 0.67 -12.97 7.71
N LEU A 107 1.77 -13.23 8.41
CA LEU A 107 1.85 -14.26 9.45
C LEU A 107 0.80 -14.04 10.55
N ASN A 108 0.44 -12.78 10.79
CA ASN A 108 -0.65 -12.38 11.67
C ASN A 108 -1.68 -11.54 10.91
N PRO A 109 -2.88 -12.07 10.62
CA PRO A 109 -3.94 -11.32 9.94
C PRO A 109 -4.45 -10.12 10.75
N GLY A 110 -4.23 -10.10 12.08
CA GLY A 110 -4.59 -8.99 12.96
C GLY A 110 -3.94 -7.67 12.53
N ILE A 111 -2.69 -7.71 12.04
CA ILE A 111 -1.97 -6.52 11.57
C ILE A 111 -2.73 -5.80 10.44
N VAL A 112 -3.29 -6.56 9.50
CA VAL A 112 -4.05 -6.00 8.37
C VAL A 112 -5.37 -5.42 8.86
N ILE A 113 -6.03 -6.08 9.81
CA ILE A 113 -7.27 -5.60 10.40
C ILE A 113 -7.03 -4.28 11.13
N ASP A 114 -6.02 -4.22 11.99
CA ASP A 114 -5.66 -3.02 12.76
C ASP A 114 -5.26 -1.88 11.82
N LEU A 115 -4.49 -2.17 10.78
CA LEU A 115 -4.08 -1.21 9.77
C LEU A 115 -5.29 -0.65 9.01
N MET A 116 -6.26 -1.50 8.65
CA MET A 116 -7.50 -1.06 8.02
C MET A 116 -8.35 -0.20 8.95
N GLN A 117 -8.44 -0.54 10.25
CA GLN A 117 -9.17 0.25 11.24
C GLN A 117 -8.53 1.61 11.46
N LEU A 118 -7.20 1.65 11.66
CA LEU A 118 -6.43 2.87 11.80
C LEU A 118 -6.57 3.77 10.57
N SER A 119 -6.48 3.18 9.38
CA SER A 119 -6.63 3.91 8.11
C SER A 119 -8.02 4.50 7.95
N LYS A 120 -9.08 3.77 8.30
CA LYS A 120 -10.47 4.27 8.31
C LYS A 120 -10.64 5.45 9.26
N ALA A 121 -10.09 5.35 10.47
CA ALA A 121 -10.16 6.42 11.46
C ALA A 121 -9.45 7.70 11.01
N LYS A 122 -8.44 7.60 10.11
CA LYS A 122 -7.66 8.72 9.58
C LYS A 122 -8.15 9.23 8.23
N SER A 123 -9.05 8.51 7.56
CA SER A 123 -9.59 8.87 6.24
C SER A 123 -11.00 9.46 6.28
N ASP A 124 -11.66 9.46 7.44
CA ASP A 124 -13.07 9.80 7.61
C ASP A 124 -13.96 8.99 6.63
N VAL A 125 -14.41 9.63 5.55
CA VAL A 125 -15.24 9.06 4.47
C VAL A 125 -14.56 9.11 3.09
N ARG A 126 -13.31 9.61 3.04
CA ARG A 126 -12.55 9.77 1.80
C ARG A 126 -11.89 8.45 1.38
N PRO A 127 -11.63 8.25 0.09
CA PRO A 127 -10.99 7.02 -0.37
C PRO A 127 -9.63 6.82 0.29
N ILE A 128 -9.32 5.56 0.59
CA ILE A 128 -7.99 5.12 1.04
C ILE A 128 -7.29 4.48 -0.16
N VAL A 129 -6.09 4.94 -0.47
CA VAL A 129 -5.26 4.28 -1.49
C VAL A 129 -4.52 3.13 -0.83
N VAL A 130 -4.54 1.97 -1.46
CA VAL A 130 -3.77 0.80 -1.05
C VAL A 130 -2.98 0.32 -2.24
N HIS A 131 -1.66 0.22 -2.11
CA HIS A 131 -0.81 -0.35 -3.15
C HIS A 131 0.24 -1.28 -2.59
N CYS A 132 0.80 -2.10 -3.48
CA CYS A 132 1.93 -2.98 -3.24
C CYS A 132 2.90 -2.75 -4.41
N SER A 133 3.42 -3.81 -5.03
CA SER A 133 4.21 -3.75 -6.27
C SER A 133 3.30 -3.92 -7.49
N ALA A 134 2.73 -5.10 -7.73
CA ALA A 134 1.87 -5.35 -8.90
C ALA A 134 0.39 -4.93 -8.73
N GLY A 135 -0.04 -4.47 -7.54
CA GLY A 135 -1.42 -4.06 -7.29
C GLY A 135 -2.48 -5.18 -7.27
N ILE A 136 -2.08 -6.45 -7.42
CA ILE A 136 -3.00 -7.60 -7.49
C ILE A 136 -2.79 -8.65 -6.38
N GLY A 137 -1.59 -8.76 -5.79
CA GLY A 137 -1.26 -9.78 -4.80
C GLY A 137 -1.70 -9.40 -3.38
N ARG A 138 -0.92 -8.55 -2.71
CA ARG A 138 -1.19 -8.08 -1.34
C ARG A 138 -2.37 -7.10 -1.28
N THR A 139 -2.71 -6.46 -2.40
CA THR A 139 -3.81 -5.50 -2.55
C THR A 139 -5.18 -6.16 -2.77
N GLY A 140 -5.23 -7.44 -3.16
CA GLY A 140 -6.44 -8.02 -3.78
C GLY A 140 -6.73 -9.50 -3.56
N LYS A 141 -6.25 -10.15 -2.48
CA LYS A 141 -6.56 -11.57 -2.26
C LYS A 141 -7.98 -11.78 -1.71
N ASN A 142 -8.98 -11.56 -2.56
CA ASN A 142 -10.29 -12.22 -2.45
C ASN A 142 -10.36 -13.28 -3.57
N GLY A 143 -10.18 -14.54 -3.17
CA GLY A 143 -10.56 -15.76 -3.90
C GLY A 143 -10.12 -15.90 -5.36
N GLN A 144 -9.00 -16.57 -5.61
CA GLN A 144 -8.90 -17.54 -6.72
C GLN A 144 -7.95 -18.69 -6.37
N GLY A 145 -8.47 -19.92 -6.52
CA GLY A 145 -7.68 -21.07 -6.95
C GLY A 145 -7.08 -21.96 -5.87
N HIS A 146 -7.93 -22.67 -5.11
CA HIS A 146 -7.60 -24.05 -4.77
C HIS A 146 -7.43 -24.84 -6.08
N LYS A 147 -6.22 -24.86 -6.65
CA LYS A 147 -5.79 -25.97 -7.50
C LYS A 147 -5.29 -27.06 -6.56
N LEU A 148 -6.23 -27.87 -6.08
CA LEU A 148 -5.90 -29.21 -5.62
C LEU A 148 -5.50 -30.01 -6.87
N SER A 149 -4.20 -30.19 -7.07
CA SER A 149 -3.65 -31.14 -8.04
C SER A 149 -3.08 -32.34 -7.29
N GLY A 150 -3.75 -33.49 -7.37
CA GLY A 150 -3.24 -34.79 -6.93
C GLY A 150 -4.37 -35.80 -6.69
N PRO A 151 -4.18 -37.10 -7.01
CA PRO A 151 -4.95 -37.77 -8.07
C PRO A 151 -6.18 -38.55 -7.58
N VAL A 152 -7.13 -38.70 -8.51
CA VAL A 152 -8.28 -39.60 -8.42
C VAL A 152 -7.79 -41.04 -8.27
N ARG A 153 -7.97 -41.64 -7.08
CA ARG A 153 -7.98 -43.10 -6.92
C ARG A 153 -9.33 -43.61 -7.41
N GLN A 154 -9.35 -44.29 -8.55
CA GLN A 154 -10.43 -45.21 -8.88
C GLN A 154 -10.41 -46.33 -7.84
N LYS A 155 -11.52 -46.49 -7.12
CA LYS A 155 -11.82 -47.69 -6.34
C LYS A 155 -12.42 -48.70 -7.30
N GLU A 156 -11.72 -49.80 -7.55
CA GLU A 156 -12.30 -51.01 -8.12
C GLU A 156 -12.84 -51.93 -7.01
N SER A 157 -13.78 -52.78 -7.42
CA SER A 157 -14.44 -53.91 -6.76
C SER A 157 -15.80 -53.61 -6.06
N PRO A 158 -16.78 -54.54 -6.11
CA PRO A 158 -16.66 -55.98 -6.46
C PRO A 158 -17.68 -56.52 -7.47
N ALA A 159 -17.39 -57.71 -8.01
CA ALA A 159 -18.36 -58.75 -8.34
C ALA A 159 -17.73 -60.11 -8.00
#